data_AF-A0A353E2J1-F1
#
_entry.id   AF-A0A353E2J1-F1
#
_cell.length_a   1.000
_cell.length_b   1.000
_cell.length_c   1.000
_cell.angle_alpha   90.00
_cell.angle_beta   90.00
_cell.angle_gamma   90.00
#
_symmetry.space_group_name_H-M   'P 1'
#
loop_
_entity.id
_entity.type
_entity.pdbx_description
1 polymer ?
#
loop_
_entity_poly.entity_id
_entity_poly.type
_entity_poly.pdbx_seq_one_letter_code
_entity_poly.pdbx_strand_id
1 'polypeptide(L)'
;MQTVVNGELLEGTWVEEEFSQIKSWHEQQSQVSCCERDEEFREQARQNVIGRLLLQQAAEKLDWEPTQEAVTEAIAKLHQDYGGEEAFRASVGMGDGQEALLRVQMVGNLKF
;
A
#
# COMPACT_ATOMS: atom_id res chain seq x y z
N MET A 1 -23.40 3.01 8.34
CA MET A 1 -22.98 4.04 9.31
C MET A 1 -21.69 4.65 8.81
N GLN A 2 -21.58 5.97 8.85
CA GLN A 2 -20.40 6.70 8.40
C GLN A 2 -19.33 6.66 9.50
N THR A 3 -18.13 6.16 9.19
CA THR A 3 -17.01 6.12 10.15
C THR A 3 -16.11 7.33 9.91
N VAL A 4 -15.82 8.09 10.97
CA VAL A 4 -14.91 9.24 10.92
C VAL A 4 -13.72 8.96 11.84
N VAL A 5 -12.52 9.10 11.32
CA VAL A 5 -11.26 8.83 12.02
C VAL A 5 -10.45 10.13 12.08
N ASN A 6 -10.31 10.71 13.28
CA ASN A 6 -9.65 12.01 13.51
C ASN A 6 -10.14 13.16 12.61
N GLY A 7 -11.43 13.15 12.23
CA GLY A 7 -12.02 14.17 11.37
C GLY A 7 -11.98 13.85 9.87
N GLU A 8 -11.32 12.77 9.48
CA GLU A 8 -11.31 12.26 8.11
C GLU A 8 -12.39 11.20 7.92
N LEU A 9 -13.09 11.28 6.79
CA LEU A 9 -14.11 10.32 6.43
C LEU A 9 -13.46 9.03 5.92
N LEU A 10 -13.78 7.91 6.55
CA LEU A 10 -13.43 6.60 6.03
C LEU A 10 -14.44 6.22 4.93
N GLU A 11 -13.97 6.24 3.68
CA GLU A 11 -14.77 5.92 2.51
C GLU A 11 -15.21 4.46 2.52
N GLY A 12 -16.51 4.23 2.26
CA GLY A 12 -17.07 2.88 2.29
C GLY A 12 -16.44 1.96 1.25
N THR A 13 -16.02 2.51 0.11
CA THR A 13 -15.37 1.76 -0.97
C THR A 13 -14.05 1.13 -0.52
N TRP A 14 -13.26 1.81 0.33
CA TRP A 14 -11.99 1.26 0.84
C TRP A 14 -12.22 0.01 1.69
N VAL A 15 -13.31 -0.03 2.45
CA VAL A 15 -13.69 -1.21 3.25
C VAL A 15 -14.15 -2.34 2.35
N GLU A 16 -14.93 -2.06 1.31
CA GLU A 16 -15.38 -3.09 0.36
C GLU A 16 -14.22 -3.68 -0.46
N GLU A 17 -13.26 -2.84 -0.85
CA GLU A 17 -12.03 -3.28 -1.53
C GLU A 17 -11.21 -4.21 -0.63
N GLU A 18 -10.93 -3.78 0.60
CA GLU A 18 -10.20 -4.60 1.58
C GLU A 18 -10.94 -5.91 1.91
N PHE A 19 -12.26 -5.84 2.10
CA PHE A 19 -13.11 -7.02 2.32
C PHE A 19 -13.01 -7.99 1.15
N SER A 20 -13.06 -7.50 -0.09
CA SER A 20 -12.95 -8.33 -1.30
C SER A 20 -11.59 -9.05 -1.36
N GLN A 21 -10.51 -8.38 -0.96
CA GLN A 21 -9.17 -8.97 -0.91
C GLN A 21 -9.04 -10.05 0.16
N ILE A 22 -9.52 -9.77 1.39
CA ILE A 22 -9.54 -10.73 2.50
C ILE A 22 -10.34 -11.98 2.09
N LYS A 23 -11.51 -11.78 1.50
CA LYS A 23 -12.39 -12.84 1.05
C LYS A 23 -11.72 -13.69 -0.04
N SER A 24 -11.15 -13.06 -1.07
CA SER A 24 -10.45 -13.77 -2.14
C SER A 24 -9.29 -14.62 -1.62
N TRP A 25 -8.49 -14.09 -0.69
CA TRP A 25 -7.39 -14.83 -0.09
C TRP A 25 -7.87 -16.09 0.66
N HIS A 26 -8.92 -15.95 1.48
CA HIS A 26 -9.48 -17.09 2.22
C HIS A 26 -10.15 -18.14 1.31
N GLU A 27 -10.85 -17.70 0.26
CA GLU A 27 -11.45 -18.60 -0.75
C GLU A 27 -10.38 -19.43 -1.46
N GLN A 28 -9.25 -18.81 -1.83
CA GLN A 28 -8.12 -19.50 -2.46
C GLN A 28 -7.44 -20.52 -1.55
N GLN A 29 -7.31 -20.23 -0.25
CA GLN A 29 -6.60 -21.09 0.70
C GLN A 29 -7.46 -22.25 1.22
N SER A 30 -8.75 -22.03 1.45
CA SER A 30 -9.54 -22.95 2.27
C SER A 30 -10.55 -23.81 1.51
N GLN A 31 -10.82 -23.56 0.22
CA GLN A 31 -11.98 -24.13 -0.52
C GLN A 31 -13.34 -23.95 0.22
N VAL A 32 -13.39 -23.17 1.31
CA VAL A 32 -14.60 -22.90 2.08
C VAL A 32 -15.27 -21.68 1.48
N SER A 33 -16.46 -21.90 0.95
CA SER A 33 -17.35 -20.88 0.41
C SER A 33 -18.31 -20.39 1.49
N CYS A 34 -18.78 -19.15 1.60
CA CYS A 34 -18.40 -17.81 1.09
C CYS A 34 -19.25 -16.74 1.82
N CYS A 35 -19.96 -17.03 2.92
CA CYS A 35 -20.91 -16.07 3.51
C CYS A 35 -20.93 -16.09 5.05
N GLU A 36 -20.63 -17.22 5.69
CA GLU A 36 -20.78 -17.36 7.15
C GLU A 36 -19.84 -16.45 7.95
N ARG A 37 -18.74 -16.00 7.32
CA ARG A 37 -17.73 -15.13 7.93
C ARG A 37 -17.67 -13.75 7.28
N ASP A 38 -18.64 -13.39 6.44
CA ASP A 38 -18.62 -12.10 5.74
C ASP A 38 -18.66 -10.94 6.74
N GLU A 39 -19.40 -11.06 7.85
CA GLU A 39 -19.42 -10.04 8.90
C GLU A 39 -18.06 -9.90 9.60
N GLU A 40 -17.40 -11.02 9.90
CA GLU A 40 -16.06 -11.04 10.48
C GLU A 40 -15.03 -10.38 9.55
N PHE A 41 -15.04 -10.76 8.27
CA PHE A 41 -14.13 -10.20 7.27
C PHE A 41 -14.40 -8.72 7.00
N ARG A 42 -15.67 -8.29 7.04
CA ARG A 42 -16.03 -6.87 6.91
C ARG A 42 -15.54 -6.06 8.10
N GLU A 43 -15.63 -6.59 9.31
CA GLU A 43 -15.10 -5.92 10.48
C GLU A 43 -13.57 -5.88 10.45
N GLN A 44 -12.92 -6.98 10.08
CA GLN A 44 -11.47 -6.99 9.87
C GLN A 44 -11.03 -5.98 8.80
N ALA A 45 -11.74 -5.91 7.67
CA ALA A 45 -11.49 -4.93 6.63
C ALA A 45 -11.61 -3.50 7.16
N ARG A 46 -12.66 -3.21 7.93
CA ARG A 46 -12.84 -1.91 8.58
C ARG A 46 -11.65 -1.58 9.48
N GLN A 47 -11.23 -2.50 10.34
CA GLN A 47 -10.10 -2.28 11.26
C GLN A 47 -8.78 -2.07 10.50
N ASN A 48 -8.53 -2.82 9.42
CA ASN A 48 -7.35 -2.65 8.58
C ASN A 48 -7.31 -1.25 7.94
N VAL A 49 -8.44 -0.80 7.37
CA VAL A 49 -8.54 0.53 6.75
C VAL A 49 -8.36 1.63 7.81
N ILE A 50 -9.00 1.53 8.98
CA ILE A 50 -8.81 2.47 10.10
C ILE A 50 -7.33 2.51 10.51
N GLY A 51 -6.69 1.35 10.65
CA GLY A 51 -5.28 1.25 11.04
C GLY A 51 -4.36 1.95 10.06
N ARG A 52 -4.52 1.69 8.75
CA ARG A 52 -3.74 2.38 7.70
C ARG A 52 -3.96 3.88 7.71
N LEU A 53 -5.21 4.31 7.87
CA LEU A 53 -5.54 5.74 7.94
C LEU A 53 -4.87 6.43 9.13
N LEU A 54 -4.90 5.79 10.32
CA LEU A 54 -4.23 6.32 11.51
C LEU A 54 -2.71 6.38 11.35
N LEU A 55 -2.10 5.38 10.72
CA LEU A 55 -0.66 5.37 10.42
C LEU A 55 -0.30 6.50 9.46
N GLN A 56 -1.08 6.70 8.39
CA GLN A 56 -0.88 7.79 7.45
C GLN A 56 -1.00 9.16 8.15
N GLN A 57 -2.07 9.37 8.94
CA GLN A 57 -2.26 10.61 9.69
C GLN A 57 -1.15 10.86 10.72
N ALA A 58 -0.56 9.81 11.29
CA ALA A 58 0.59 9.94 12.18
C ALA A 58 1.87 10.27 11.40
N ALA A 59 2.08 9.62 10.25
CA ALA A 59 3.20 9.89 9.36
C ALA A 59 3.17 11.32 8.81
N GLU A 60 2.01 11.84 8.42
CA GLU A 60 1.84 13.23 7.97
C GLU A 60 2.18 14.26 9.05
N LYS A 61 2.04 13.91 10.33
CA LYS A 61 2.44 14.76 11.46
C LYS A 61 3.93 14.70 11.75
N LEU A 62 4.60 13.64 11.29
CA LEU A 62 6.04 13.53 11.38
C LEU A 62 6.64 14.34 10.23
N ASP A 63 7.32 15.44 10.56
CA ASP A 63 8.15 16.18 9.60
C ASP A 63 9.44 15.38 9.34
N TRP A 64 9.26 14.20 8.77
CA TRP A 64 10.32 13.24 8.48
C TRP A 64 10.52 13.12 6.98
N GLU A 65 11.80 13.13 6.59
CA GLU A 65 12.25 12.95 5.22
C GLU A 65 13.24 11.79 5.18
N PRO A 66 13.12 10.86 4.21
CA PRO A 66 14.13 9.83 4.02
C PRO A 66 15.45 10.47 3.59
N THR A 67 16.56 9.93 4.09
CA THR A 67 17.89 10.37 3.65
C THR A 67 18.15 9.96 2.20
N GLN A 68 19.06 10.66 1.52
CA GLN A 68 19.41 10.34 0.12
C GLN A 68 20.03 8.95 0.00
N GLU A 69 20.74 8.51 1.04
CA GLU A 69 21.29 7.16 1.15
C GLU A 69 20.16 6.12 1.21
N ALA A 70 19.14 6.33 2.04
CA ALA A 70 17.99 5.43 2.15
C ALA A 70 17.21 5.32 0.84
N VAL A 71 17.00 6.44 0.14
CA VAL A 71 16.36 6.45 -1.19
C VAL A 71 17.20 5.65 -2.21
N THR A 72 18.52 5.81 -2.17
CA THR A 72 19.41 5.12 -3.11
C THR A 72 19.46 3.62 -2.82
N GLU A 73 19.48 3.22 -1.55
CA GLU A 73 19.41 1.81 -1.14
C GLU A 73 18.08 1.17 -1.54
N ALA A 74 16.96 1.88 -1.36
CA ALA A 74 15.63 1.40 -1.74
C ALA A 74 15.52 1.20 -3.27
N ILE A 75 16.08 2.10 -4.08
CA ILE A 75 16.14 1.94 -5.54
C ILE A 75 17.03 0.76 -5.93
N ALA A 76 18.20 0.61 -5.29
CA ALA A 76 19.09 -0.51 -5.57
C ALA A 76 18.43 -1.86 -5.27
N LYS A 77 17.69 -1.94 -4.16
CA LYS A 77 16.89 -3.10 -3.79
C LYS A 77 15.75 -3.35 -4.79
N LEU A 78 15.04 -2.31 -5.21
CA LEU A 78 13.99 -2.42 -6.23
C LEU A 78 14.55 -2.99 -7.54
N HIS A 79 15.70 -2.50 -8.00
CA HIS A 79 16.37 -3.06 -9.18
C HIS A 79 16.74 -4.53 -8.95
N GLN A 80 17.26 -4.88 -7.78
CA GLN A 80 17.59 -6.27 -7.45
C GLN A 80 16.37 -7.20 -7.52
N ASP A 81 15.23 -6.77 -6.97
CA ASP A 81 13.99 -7.56 -6.95
C ASP A 81 13.44 -7.80 -8.36
N TYR A 82 13.71 -6.89 -9.29
CA TYR A 82 13.38 -7.03 -10.71
C TYR A 82 14.46 -7.76 -11.54
N GLY A 83 15.57 -8.19 -10.94
CA GLY A 83 16.66 -8.88 -11.62
C GLY A 83 17.67 -7.96 -12.32
N GLY A 84 17.68 -6.68 -11.96
CA GLY A 84 18.58 -5.65 -12.46
C GLY A 84 17.82 -4.39 -12.91
N GLU A 85 18.58 -3.30 -13.09
CA GLU A 85 18.02 -2.02 -13.53
C GLU A 85 17.40 -2.10 -14.93
N GLU A 86 18.04 -2.82 -15.85
CA GLU A 86 17.55 -2.97 -17.24
C GLU A 86 16.22 -3.73 -17.28
N ALA A 87 16.11 -4.79 -16.48
CA ALA A 87 14.88 -5.57 -16.33
C ALA A 87 13.76 -4.76 -15.67
N PHE A 88 14.08 -3.98 -14.64
CA PHE A 88 13.16 -3.03 -14.04
C PHE A 88 12.64 -2.04 -15.09
N ARG A 89 13.53 -1.31 -15.78
CA ARG A 89 13.17 -0.31 -16.80
C ARG A 89 12.28 -0.90 -17.88
N ALA A 90 12.61 -2.09 -18.38
CA ALA A 90 11.81 -2.80 -19.37
C ALA A 90 10.41 -3.16 -18.83
N SER A 91 10.33 -3.62 -17.58
CA SER A 91 9.07 -4.06 -16.96
C SER A 91 8.08 -2.91 -16.70
N VAL A 92 8.57 -1.73 -16.34
CA VAL A 92 7.74 -0.55 -16.05
C VAL A 92 7.61 0.41 -17.24
N GLY A 93 8.28 0.11 -18.37
CA GLY A 93 8.29 0.98 -19.55
C GLY A 93 9.02 2.31 -19.32
N MET A 94 10.00 2.33 -18.41
CA MET A 94 10.72 3.54 -18.03
C MET A 94 11.83 3.85 -19.05
N GLY A 95 11.74 5.03 -19.67
CA GLY A 95 12.73 5.53 -20.62
C GLY A 95 13.90 6.25 -19.95
N ASP A 96 14.94 6.53 -20.73
CA ASP A 96 16.10 7.29 -20.25
C ASP A 96 15.71 8.69 -19.76
N GLY A 97 16.32 9.13 -18.65
CA GLY A 97 16.07 10.44 -18.04
C GLY A 97 14.90 10.49 -17.05
N GLN A 98 14.18 9.38 -16.84
CA GLN A 98 13.10 9.30 -15.85
C GLN A 98 13.58 8.96 -14.42
N GLU A 99 14.89 8.82 -14.19
CA GLU A 99 15.46 8.51 -12.86
C GLU A 99 15.12 9.56 -11.79
N ALA A 100 15.04 10.83 -12.17
CA ALA A 100 14.61 11.88 -11.26
C ALA A 100 13.17 11.66 -10.77
N LEU A 101 12.28 11.19 -11.66
CA LEU A 101 10.90 10.86 -11.32
C LEU A 101 10.85 9.63 -10.41
N LEU A 102 11.64 8.59 -10.70
CA LEU A 102 11.77 7.40 -9.85
C LEU A 102 12.20 7.77 -8.43
N ARG A 103 13.17 8.68 -8.28
CA ARG A 103 13.62 9.15 -6.96
C ARG A 103 12.51 9.89 -6.21
N VAL A 104 11.77 10.77 -6.87
CA VAL A 104 10.63 11.47 -6.24
C VAL A 104 9.55 10.49 -5.80
N GLN A 105 9.23 9.50 -6.64
CA GLN A 105 8.27 8.44 -6.30
C GLN A 105 8.77 7.59 -5.12
N MET A 106 10.06 7.24 -5.10
CA MET A 106 10.65 6.47 -4.01
C MET A 106 10.62 7.23 -2.69
N VAL A 107 10.88 8.55 -2.70
CA VAL A 107 10.72 9.39 -1.49
C VAL A 107 9.28 9.32 -0.99
N GLY A 108 8.29 9.39 -1.88
CA GLY A 108 6.87 9.21 -1.53
C GLY A 108 6.60 7.85 -0.89
N ASN A 109 7.04 6.76 -1.51
CA ASN A 109 6.83 5.40 -1.01
C ASN A 109 7.58 5.10 0.29
N LEU A 110 8.71 5.75 0.55
CA LEU A 110 9.42 5.59 1.83
C LEU A 110 8.74 6.34 2.96
N LYS A 111 7.88 7.32 2.66
CA LYS A 111 7.05 8.00 3.64
C LYS A 111 5.73 7.28 3.93
N PHE A 112 5.21 6.48 2.98
CA PHE A 112 3.86 5.91 3.01
C PHE A 112 3.82 4.44 2.59
#